data_AF-A0A4Q6F801-F1
#
_entry.id   AF-A0A4Q6F801-F1
#
_cell.length_a   1.000
_cell.length_b   1.000
_cell.length_c   1.000
_cell.angle_alpha   90.00
_cell.angle_beta   90.00
_cell.angle_gamma   90.00
#
_symmetry.space_group_name_H-M   'P 1'
#
loop_
_entity.id
_entity.type
_entity.pdbx_description
1 polymer ?
#
loop_
_entity_poly.entity_id
_entity_poly.type
_entity_poly.pdbx_seq_one_letter_code
_entity_poly.pdbx_strand_id
1 'polypeptide(L)' 'MSNELYWLMKTEPETFSFEDLLKRPKQTESWEGVRNYTARNFMRDQFKIGQSVFIYHSRV' A
#
# COMPACT_ATOMS: atom_id res chain seq x y z
N MET A 1 -6.23 -4.77 24.57
CA MET A 1 -6.44 -4.67 23.11
C MET A 1 -5.21 -3.98 22.53
N SER A 2 -4.50 -4.60 21.60
CA SER A 2 -3.38 -3.94 20.92
C SER A 2 -3.92 -2.82 20.04
N ASN A 3 -3.35 -1.63 20.16
CA ASN A 3 -3.74 -0.48 19.37
C ASN A 3 -2.92 -0.50 18.07
N GLU A 4 -3.25 -1.42 17.17
CA GLU A 4 -2.55 -1.58 15.90
C GLU A 4 -3.05 -0.55 14.88
N LEU A 5 -2.11 0.18 14.29
CA LEU A 5 -2.37 1.12 13.21
C LEU A 5 -2.39 0.36 11.89
N TYR A 6 -3.53 0.38 11.21
CA TYR A 6 -3.71 -0.19 9.88
C TYR A 6 -3.72 0.91 8.82
N TRP A 7 -3.19 0.59 7.64
CA TRP A 7 -3.15 1.53 6.52
C TRP A 7 -4.07 1.09 5.37
N LEU A 8 -4.52 2.06 4.59
CA LEU A 8 -5.25 1.83 3.35
C LEU A 8 -4.41 2.33 2.18
N MET A 9 -4.01 1.43 1.30
CA MET A 9 -3.21 1.71 0.12
C MET A 9 -4.07 1.53 -1.13
N LYS A 10 -4.09 2.53 -2.01
CA LYS A 10 -4.97 2.53 -3.18
C LYS A 10 -4.18 2.16 -4.44
N THR A 11 -4.71 1.23 -5.23
CA THR A 11 -4.21 0.95 -6.58
C THR A 11 -5.34 1.06 -7.60
N GLU A 12 -4.99 1.34 -8.85
CA GLU A 12 -5.90 1.18 -9.97
C GLU A 12 -5.75 -0.26 -10.48
N PRO A 13 -6.82 -1.06 -10.54
CA PRO A 13 -6.73 -2.47 -10.91
C PRO A 13 -6.26 -2.68 -12.36
N GLU A 14 -6.43 -1.68 -13.23
CA GLU A 14 -5.96 -1.72 -14.63
C GLU A 14 -4.44 -1.48 -14.73
N THR A 15 -3.85 -0.79 -13.75
CA THR A 15 -2.41 -0.50 -13.71
C THR A 15 -1.67 -1.54 -12.86
N PHE A 16 -2.19 -1.85 -11.67
CA PHE A 16 -1.64 -2.86 -10.76
C PHE A 16 -2.71 -3.37 -9.80
N SER A 17 -3.19 -4.58 -10.03
CA SER A 17 -4.22 -5.22 -9.21
C SER A 17 -3.62 -5.99 -8.02
N PHE A 18 -4.50 -6.46 -7.13
CA PHE A 18 -4.08 -7.34 -6.04
C PHE A 18 -3.65 -8.71 -6.56
N GLU A 19 -4.25 -9.19 -7.65
CA GLU A 19 -3.84 -10.43 -8.30
C GLU A 19 -2.42 -10.31 -8.88
N ASP A 20 -2.05 -9.15 -9.41
CA ASP A 20 -0.69 -8.91 -9.93
C ASP A 20 0.34 -9.00 -8.80
N LEU A 21 0.01 -8.44 -7.63
CA LEU A 21 0.83 -8.60 -6.42
C LEU A 21 0.99 -10.07 -6.03
N LEU A 22 -0.10 -10.86 -6.03
CA LEU A 22 -0.06 -12.28 -5.70
C LEU A 22 0.81 -13.10 -6.66
N LYS A 23 0.97 -12.66 -7.91
CA LYS A 23 1.81 -13.28 -8.93
C LYS A 23 3.28 -12.86 -8.84
N ARG A 24 3.63 -11.83 -8.06
CA ARG A 24 5.03 -11.38 -7.90
C ARG A 24 5.86 -12.39 -7.12
N PRO A 25 7.20 -12.44 -7.37
CA PRO A 25 8.11 -13.18 -6.51
C PRO A 25 7.93 -12.78 -5.05
N LYS A 26 7.70 -13.76 -4.17
CA LYS A 26 7.43 -13.54 -2.74
C LYS A 26 6.23 -12.62 -2.45
N GLN A 27 5.33 -12.43 -3.42
CA GLN A 27 4.15 -11.56 -3.29
C GLN A 27 4.53 -10.15 -2.82
N THR A 28 5.68 -9.65 -3.29
CA THR A 28 6.29 -8.39 -2.84
C THR A 28 6.50 -7.45 -4.02
N GLU A 29 6.21 -6.16 -3.83
CA GLU A 29 6.40 -5.10 -4.82
C GLU A 29 6.80 -3.79 -4.13
N SER A 30 7.56 -2.93 -4.83
CA SER A 30 7.86 -1.57 -4.37
C SER A 30 6.63 -0.66 -4.52
N TRP A 31 6.31 0.12 -3.48
CA TRP A 31 5.24 1.10 -3.56
C TRP A 31 5.76 2.43 -4.12
N GLU A 32 5.69 2.57 -5.43
CA GLU A 32 6.24 3.70 -6.17
C GLU A 32 5.15 4.72 -6.58
N GLY A 33 5.57 5.83 -7.20
CA GLY A 33 4.64 6.78 -7.85
C GLY A 33 3.85 7.70 -6.90
N VAL A 34 4.16 7.73 -5.61
CA VAL A 34 3.46 8.61 -4.64
C VAL A 34 3.83 10.08 -4.87
N ARG A 35 2.94 10.82 -5.54
CA ARG A 35 3.10 12.26 -5.83
C ARG A 35 2.41 13.17 -4.80
N ASN A 36 1.58 12.60 -3.92
CA ASN A 36 0.95 13.37 -2.85
C ASN A 36 1.91 13.51 -1.65
N TYR A 37 2.25 14.75 -1.30
CA TYR A 37 3.20 15.03 -0.21
C TYR A 37 2.74 14.49 1.15
N THR A 38 1.45 14.56 1.44
CA THR A 38 0.87 14.07 2.69
C THR A 38 0.99 12.55 2.79
N ALA A 39 0.59 11.82 1.75
CA ALA A 39 0.71 10.36 1.69
C ALA A 39 2.18 9.91 1.82
N ARG A 40 3.10 10.59 1.12
CA ARG A 40 4.54 10.33 1.23
C ARG A 40 5.04 10.53 2.66
N ASN A 41 4.64 11.62 3.32
CA ASN A 41 5.05 11.90 4.69
C ASN A 41 4.48 10.86 5.67
N PHE A 42 3.24 10.39 5.48
CA PHE A 42 2.71 9.27 6.28
C PHE A 42 3.53 7.99 6.11
N MET A 43 3.89 7.63 4.87
CA MET A 43 4.74 6.46 4.60
C MET A 43 6.13 6.60 5.21
N ARG A 44 6.71 7.79 5.22
CA ARG A 44 8.04 8.03 5.80
C ARG A 44 8.01 8.03 7.33
N ASP A 45 7.05 8.72 7.93
CA ASP A 45 7.09 9.06 9.35
C ASP A 45 6.35 8.06 10.25
N GLN A 46 5.36 7.34 9.69
CA GLN A 46 4.43 6.54 10.48
C GLN A 46 4.38 5.05 10.11
N PHE A 47 4.74 4.68 8.87
CA PHE A 47 4.78 3.26 8.50
C PHE A 47 5.91 2.55 9.24
N LYS A 48 5.65 1.32 9.65
CA LYS A 48 6.62 0.44 10.30
C LYS A 48 6.60 -0.94 9.66
N ILE A 49 7.78 -1.55 9.57
CA ILE A 49 7.91 -2.94 9.11
C ILE A 49 7.04 -3.85 9.99
N GLY A 50 6.28 -4.74 9.35
CA GLY A 50 5.36 -5.65 10.02
C GLY A 50 3.93 -5.11 10.19
N GLN A 51 3.66 -3.84 9.86
CA GLN A 51 2.28 -3.35 9.83
C GLN A 51 1.50 -3.91 8.65
N SER A 52 0.22 -4.20 8.90
CA SER A 52 -0.70 -4.67 7.86
C SER A 52 -1.35 -3.50 7.14
N VAL A 53 -1.62 -3.70 5.86
CA VAL A 53 -2.26 -2.72 4.99
C VAL A 53 -3.41 -3.37 4.24
N PHE A 54 -4.47 -2.60 4.00
CA PHE A 54 -5.53 -2.97 3.07
C PHE A 54 -5.19 -2.42 1.68
N ILE A 55 -5.30 -3.26 0.65
CA ILE A 55 -5.23 -2.83 -0.75
C ILE A 55 -6.66 -2.52 -1.22
N TYR A 56 -6.89 -1.29 -1.67
CA TYR A 56 -8.17 -0.84 -2.18
C TYR A 56 -8.07 -0.52 -3.67
N HIS A 57 -8.88 -1.20 -4.48
CA HIS A 57 -9.03 -0.88 -5.90
C HIS A 57 -9.85 0.39 -6.04
N SER A 58 -9.17 1.48 -6.35
CA SER A 58 -9.81 2.76 -6.68
C SER A 58 -9.95 2.86 -8.18
N ARG A 59 -11.08 3.40 -8.63
CA ARG A 59 -11.09 4.18 -9.87
C ARG A 59 -10.80 5.61 -9.41
N VAL A 60 -9.74 6.22 -9.91
CA VAL A 60 -9.55 7.66 -9.68
C VAL A 60 -10.72 8.41 -10.30
#